data_AF-A0AAJ6Z2J2-F1
#
_entry.id   AF-A0AAJ6Z2J2-F1
#
_cell.length_a   1.000
_cell.length_b   1.000
_cell.length_c   1.000
_cell.angle_alpha   90.00
_cell.angle_beta   90.00
_cell.angle_gamma   90.00
#
_symmetry.space_group_name_H-M   'P 1'
#
loop_
_entity.id
_entity.type
_entity.pdbx_description
1 polymer ?
#
loop_
_entity_poly.entity_id
_entity_poly.type
_entity_poly.pdbx_seq_one_letter_code
_entity_poly.pdbx_strand_id
1 'polypeptide(L)'
;MLTGLRGVSPMSDAMSESTLERNHAEKALITKTPTHSQVFLNKNNGNGVKNYSDKNGNDVSKNMHGGRKTFAFWTLVCLMFVLAIGNLVLISTVFAVLRLGYGLESMEFLLDHNAVKFLGAIDLDHVYKRDGVLESFQDTPMTISSENGSITFNLQTRLSRSDAKLIVNTSGVFVKGVSSLQLVDPDSGEVVFSTDAPEMNIPDGVNNLLAKQISTKRISSPIDEDLIIRSETAAHLRGAEGTRMESKELFWNADQDIYLKSINGSVVLSGKEGIFVDVRYLPIASPLNKSEKYITGQFKVCVCMPQGKLFKVAVPTGQKITCSHVNMTGDLNPCL
;
A
#
# COMPACT_ATOMS: atom_id res chain seq x y z
N MET A 1 29.27 -21.61 -20.89
CA MET A 1 30.14 -21.72 -19.70
C MET A 1 29.27 -22.06 -18.52
N LEU A 2 29.39 -23.30 -18.05
CA LEU A 2 28.67 -23.92 -16.94
C LEU A 2 29.63 -24.02 -15.75
N THR A 3 29.24 -23.48 -14.60
CA THR A 3 29.72 -23.78 -13.25
C THR A 3 28.66 -23.15 -12.34
N GLY A 4 27.76 -23.84 -11.63
CA GLY A 4 27.93 -25.05 -10.85
C GLY A 4 28.31 -24.63 -9.43
N LEU A 5 27.38 -24.69 -8.46
CA LEU A 5 27.67 -24.86 -7.03
C LEU A 5 26.38 -25.21 -6.24
N ARG A 6 26.39 -26.42 -5.70
CA ARG A 6 25.55 -26.94 -4.61
C ARG A 6 26.00 -26.34 -3.27
N GLY A 7 25.08 -26.23 -2.33
CA GLY A 7 25.32 -26.07 -0.89
C GLY A 7 23.95 -25.90 -0.21
N VAL A 8 23.30 -26.96 0.27
CA VAL A 8 23.47 -27.59 1.59
C VAL A 8 23.50 -26.54 2.71
N SER A 9 22.38 -26.48 3.43
CA SER A 9 22.11 -25.64 4.59
C SER A 9 22.94 -26.07 5.81
N PRO A 10 23.49 -25.12 6.58
CA PRO A 10 23.84 -25.36 7.98
C PRO A 10 22.71 -24.90 8.91
N MET A 11 22.31 -25.78 9.81
CA MET A 11 21.79 -25.42 11.13
C MET A 11 22.83 -24.58 11.88
N SER A 12 22.38 -23.53 12.58
CA SER A 12 22.90 -23.00 13.86
C SER A 12 21.99 -21.82 14.23
N ASP A 13 21.23 -21.89 15.32
CA ASP A 13 21.66 -21.51 16.68
C ASP A 13 22.16 -20.06 16.77
N ALA A 14 21.27 -19.18 17.26
CA ALA A 14 21.58 -18.05 18.13
C ALA A 14 20.28 -17.33 18.53
N MET A 15 19.75 -17.62 19.72
CA MET A 15 18.98 -16.60 20.43
C MET A 15 19.21 -16.68 21.95
N SER A 16 19.97 -15.68 22.40
CA SER A 16 19.86 -14.95 23.68
C SER A 16 19.83 -15.74 24.99
N GLU A 17 21.00 -15.76 25.63
CA GLU A 17 21.18 -15.62 27.07
C GLU A 17 20.24 -14.55 27.65
N SER A 18 19.32 -14.95 28.52
CA SER A 18 18.93 -14.11 29.65
C SER A 18 18.86 -14.98 30.90
N THR A 19 19.76 -14.67 31.82
CA THR A 19 19.89 -15.24 33.15
C THR A 19 18.66 -14.90 34.00
N LEU A 20 17.88 -15.92 34.37
CA LEU A 20 17.07 -15.85 35.58
C LEU A 20 17.19 -17.17 36.32
N GLU A 21 17.99 -17.15 37.38
CA GLU A 21 18.10 -18.24 38.33
C GLU A 21 16.72 -18.61 38.89
N ARG A 22 16.37 -19.90 38.79
CA ARG A 22 15.44 -20.52 39.73
C ARG A 22 15.86 -21.97 39.96
N ASN A 23 16.70 -22.12 40.97
CA ASN A 23 17.01 -23.39 41.61
C ASN A 23 15.70 -24.10 42.01
N HIS A 24 15.43 -25.27 41.44
CA HIS A 24 14.75 -26.34 42.16
C HIS A 24 15.20 -27.69 41.60
N ALA A 25 15.91 -28.42 42.46
CA ALA A 25 16.52 -29.69 42.19
C ALA A 25 15.47 -30.82 42.10
N GLU A 26 15.58 -31.62 41.04
CA GLU A 26 15.23 -33.04 41.09
C GLU A 26 16.45 -33.81 41.56
N LYS A 27 16.34 -34.54 42.68
CA LYS A 27 16.97 -35.86 42.81
C LYS A 27 16.06 -36.78 43.61
N ALA A 28 15.61 -37.81 42.91
CA ALA A 28 14.99 -39.00 43.44
C ALA A 28 15.88 -39.65 44.52
N LEU A 29 15.24 -40.17 45.57
CA LEU A 29 15.92 -40.97 46.58
C LEU A 29 15.23 -42.34 46.70
N ILE A 30 15.91 -43.36 46.18
CA ILE A 30 15.66 -44.76 46.46
C ILE A 30 16.37 -45.10 47.78
N THR A 31 15.57 -45.52 48.76
CA THR A 31 15.81 -46.57 49.77
C THR A 31 17.20 -46.70 50.40
N LYS A 32 17.26 -46.48 51.73
CA LYS A 32 17.82 -47.42 52.73
C LYS A 32 17.49 -46.94 54.15
N THR A 33 16.98 -47.87 54.95
CA THR A 33 16.76 -47.80 56.41
C THR A 33 18.07 -47.49 57.17
N PRO A 34 18.03 -46.82 58.34
CA PRO A 34 17.88 -47.57 59.59
C PRO A 34 17.11 -46.88 60.74
N THR A 35 16.50 -47.75 61.55
CA THR A 35 16.24 -47.73 63.00
C THR A 35 16.45 -46.46 63.85
N HIS A 36 15.49 -46.32 64.78
CA HIS A 36 15.64 -45.89 66.18
C HIS A 36 15.54 -44.39 66.51
N SER A 37 14.34 -43.98 66.93
CA SER A 37 14.16 -43.21 68.17
C SER A 37 12.69 -43.16 68.56
N GLN A 38 12.40 -43.79 69.70
CA GLN A 38 11.16 -43.57 70.44
C GLN A 38 11.34 -42.29 71.27
N VAL A 39 10.49 -41.30 71.07
CA VAL A 39 10.28 -40.22 72.05
C VAL A 39 8.79 -39.97 72.17
N PHE A 40 8.29 -40.36 73.34
CA PHE A 40 7.10 -39.92 74.06
C PHE A 40 6.22 -38.84 73.42
N LEU A 41 4.91 -39.13 73.31
CA LEU A 41 3.91 -38.23 73.87
C LEU A 41 2.62 -38.97 74.27
N ASN A 42 2.30 -38.74 75.53
CA ASN A 42 1.20 -39.23 76.34
C ASN A 42 -0.16 -38.68 75.86
N LYS A 43 -1.21 -39.51 75.80
CA LYS A 43 -2.58 -39.03 76.05
C LYS A 43 -3.55 -40.15 76.47
N ASN A 44 -3.85 -40.15 77.76
CA ASN A 44 -5.02 -40.75 78.38
C ASN A 44 -6.33 -40.29 77.71
N ASN A 45 -7.29 -41.20 77.49
CA ASN A 45 -8.50 -41.33 78.33
C ASN A 45 -9.58 -42.21 77.68
N GLY A 46 -10.07 -43.17 78.47
CA GLY A 46 -11.50 -43.45 78.69
C GLY A 46 -12.34 -44.00 77.54
N ASN A 47 -12.72 -45.28 77.60
CA ASN A 47 -14.02 -45.67 78.19
C ASN A 47 -14.27 -47.16 77.99
N GLY A 48 -14.68 -47.82 79.08
CA GLY A 48 -14.99 -49.24 79.10
C GLY A 48 -16.25 -49.60 78.31
N VAL A 49 -16.23 -50.80 77.75
CA VAL A 49 -17.44 -51.57 77.43
C VAL A 49 -17.22 -52.99 77.95
N LYS A 50 -18.27 -53.46 78.62
CA LYS A 50 -18.36 -54.64 79.48
C LYS A 50 -18.29 -55.93 78.67
N ASN A 51 -17.40 -56.85 79.05
CA ASN A 51 -17.43 -58.25 78.61
C ASN A 51 -18.40 -59.03 79.51
N TYR A 52 -19.47 -59.57 78.92
CA TYR A 52 -20.22 -60.68 79.51
C TYR A 52 -19.68 -61.97 78.89
N SER A 53 -19.24 -62.92 79.72
CA SER A 53 -18.91 -64.29 79.31
C SER A 53 -19.75 -65.26 80.13
N ASP A 54 -20.36 -66.20 79.43
CA ASP A 54 -21.21 -67.25 80.00
C ASP A 54 -20.35 -68.44 80.46
N LYS A 55 -20.88 -69.27 81.36
CA LYS A 55 -20.16 -70.28 82.17
C LYS A 55 -19.54 -71.47 81.41
N ASN A 56 -19.24 -71.36 80.13
CA ASN A 56 -18.60 -72.43 79.37
C ASN A 56 -17.56 -71.94 78.34
N GLY A 57 -16.72 -70.97 78.72
CA GLY A 57 -15.34 -70.85 78.25
C GLY A 57 -15.07 -70.84 76.74
N ASN A 58 -16.03 -70.41 75.91
CA ASN A 58 -15.86 -70.30 74.46
C ASN A 58 -16.08 -68.86 74.00
N ASP A 59 -14.97 -68.18 73.68
CA ASP A 59 -14.98 -66.89 73.01
C ASP A 59 -15.56 -67.04 71.60
N VAL A 60 -16.81 -66.64 71.40
CA VAL A 60 -17.35 -66.43 70.05
C VAL A 60 -16.86 -65.06 69.57
N SER A 61 -15.64 -65.00 69.04
CA SER A 61 -15.21 -63.86 68.23
C SER A 61 -16.06 -63.81 66.96
N LYS A 62 -17.05 -62.92 66.95
CA LYS A 62 -17.71 -62.50 65.70
C LYS A 62 -16.69 -61.74 64.87
N ASN A 63 -15.96 -62.46 64.01
CA ASN A 63 -15.14 -61.87 62.96
C ASN A 63 -16.03 -61.17 61.92
N MET A 64 -16.37 -59.90 62.16
CA MET A 64 -16.94 -58.99 61.16
C MET A 64 -15.83 -58.08 60.61
N HIS A 65 -14.90 -58.66 59.85
CA HIS A 65 -13.83 -57.94 59.14
C HIS A 65 -13.97 -58.08 57.61
N GLY A 66 -15.19 -58.07 57.08
CA GLY A 66 -15.46 -58.01 55.64
C GLY A 66 -16.09 -56.66 55.28
N GLY A 67 -15.34 -55.77 54.63
CA GLY A 67 -15.93 -54.57 54.00
C GLY A 67 -15.07 -53.29 53.95
N ARG A 68 -14.10 -53.13 54.86
CA ARG A 68 -13.33 -51.86 54.95
C ARG A 68 -12.32 -51.63 53.82
N LYS A 69 -11.76 -52.70 53.21
CA LYS A 69 -10.78 -52.57 52.12
C LYS A 69 -11.43 -52.20 50.77
N THR A 70 -12.65 -52.68 50.51
CA THR A 70 -13.39 -52.37 49.29
C THR A 70 -13.88 -50.92 49.30
N PHE A 71 -14.30 -50.41 50.46
CA PHE A 71 -14.76 -49.02 50.59
C PHE A 71 -13.66 -48.00 50.25
N ALA A 72 -12.43 -48.23 50.73
CA ALA A 72 -11.28 -47.37 50.44
C ALA A 72 -10.96 -47.32 48.93
N PHE A 73 -11.09 -48.45 48.25
CA PHE A 73 -10.90 -48.54 46.80
C PHE A 73 -11.96 -47.74 46.04
N TRP A 74 -13.24 -47.90 46.39
CA TRP A 74 -14.34 -47.15 45.77
C TRP A 74 -14.24 -45.63 46.01
N THR A 75 -13.77 -45.20 47.19
CA THR A 75 -13.53 -43.77 47.45
C THR A 75 -12.40 -43.20 46.59
N LEU A 76 -11.34 -43.97 46.32
CA LEU A 76 -10.24 -43.52 45.45
C LEU A 76 -10.68 -43.43 43.99
N VAL A 77 -11.47 -44.40 43.52
CA VAL A 77 -12.06 -44.37 42.17
C VAL A 77 -13.00 -43.18 42.02
N CYS A 78 -13.83 -42.90 43.02
CA CYS A 78 -14.70 -41.72 43.03
C CYS A 78 -13.89 -40.42 42.99
N LEU A 79 -12.80 -40.31 43.76
CA LEU A 79 -11.92 -39.15 43.75
C LEU A 79 -11.24 -38.94 42.40
N MET A 80 -10.77 -40.01 41.75
CA MET A 80 -10.23 -39.94 40.38
C MET A 80 -11.30 -39.49 39.37
N PHE A 81 -12.54 -39.96 39.51
CA PHE A 81 -13.64 -39.56 38.65
C PHE A 81 -14.00 -38.08 38.82
N VAL A 82 -14.02 -37.57 40.06
CA VAL A 82 -14.22 -36.14 40.35
C VAL A 82 -13.09 -35.29 39.77
N LEU A 83 -11.83 -35.74 39.86
CA LEU A 83 -10.70 -35.04 39.24
C LEU A 83 -10.79 -35.05 37.70
N ALA A 84 -11.21 -36.17 37.10
CA ALA A 84 -11.42 -36.26 35.66
C ALA A 84 -12.55 -35.33 35.19
N ILE A 85 -13.67 -35.28 35.92
CA ILE A 85 -14.77 -34.34 35.64
C ILE A 85 -14.28 -32.90 35.84
N GLY A 86 -13.53 -32.61 36.90
CA GLY A 86 -12.97 -31.29 37.14
C GLY A 86 -12.07 -30.83 35.98
N ASN A 87 -11.20 -31.71 35.50
CA ASN A 87 -10.36 -31.44 34.33
C ASN A 87 -11.19 -31.29 33.05
N LEU A 88 -12.24 -32.09 32.86
CA LEU A 88 -13.14 -31.96 31.72
C LEU A 88 -13.89 -30.63 31.73
N VAL A 89 -14.37 -30.20 32.90
CA VAL A 89 -15.02 -28.89 33.09
C VAL A 89 -14.01 -27.78 32.85
N LEU A 90 -12.78 -27.87 33.37
CA LEU A 90 -11.73 -26.88 33.11
C LEU A 90 -11.42 -26.76 31.62
N ILE A 91 -11.18 -27.88 30.93
CA ILE A 91 -10.95 -27.89 29.48
C ILE A 91 -12.15 -27.29 28.74
N SER A 92 -13.38 -27.67 29.11
CA SER A 92 -14.60 -27.11 28.52
C SER A 92 -14.73 -25.60 28.77
N THR A 93 -14.39 -25.12 29.97
CA THR A 93 -14.42 -23.68 30.28
C THR A 93 -13.34 -22.92 29.52
N VAL A 94 -12.16 -23.50 29.34
CA VAL A 94 -11.09 -22.94 28.51
C VAL A 94 -11.53 -22.85 27.06
N PHE A 95 -12.16 -23.89 26.50
CA PHE A 95 -12.73 -23.81 25.14
C PHE A 95 -13.85 -22.78 25.00
N ALA A 96 -14.70 -22.63 26.02
CA ALA A 96 -15.77 -21.63 26.03
C ALA A 96 -15.23 -20.19 26.12
N VAL A 97 -14.25 -19.94 26.99
CA VAL A 97 -13.64 -18.62 27.21
C VAL A 97 -12.72 -18.22 26.06
N LEU A 98 -11.93 -19.15 25.51
CA LEU A 98 -11.10 -18.91 24.32
C LEU A 98 -11.94 -18.68 23.05
N ARG A 99 -13.28 -18.76 23.13
CA ARG A 99 -14.22 -18.55 22.02
C ARG A 99 -13.86 -19.34 20.76
N LEU A 100 -13.18 -20.48 20.92
CA LEU A 100 -12.83 -21.38 19.82
C LEU A 100 -14.09 -22.01 19.17
N GLY A 101 -15.27 -21.85 19.77
CA GLY A 101 -16.56 -22.29 19.20
C GLY A 101 -17.48 -21.18 18.67
N TYR A 102 -17.40 -19.94 19.19
CA TYR A 102 -18.32 -18.84 18.82
C TYR A 102 -17.69 -17.81 17.85
N GLY A 103 -16.36 -17.87 17.63
CA GLY A 103 -15.66 -17.02 16.67
C GLY A 103 -15.30 -17.72 15.34
N LEU A 104 -15.64 -19.00 15.20
CA LEU A 104 -15.37 -19.81 13.99
C LEU A 104 -16.66 -20.21 13.24
N GLU A 105 -17.82 -19.69 13.63
CA GLU A 105 -19.09 -19.95 12.94
C GLU A 105 -19.04 -19.53 11.45
N SER A 106 -18.13 -18.61 11.15
CA SER A 106 -17.93 -18.02 9.84
C SER A 106 -16.63 -18.47 9.15
N MET A 107 -15.92 -19.50 9.63
CA MET A 107 -14.64 -19.92 9.03
C MET A 107 -14.61 -21.43 8.76
N GLU A 108 -14.47 -21.81 7.50
CA GLU A 108 -14.34 -23.20 7.05
C GLU A 108 -12.96 -23.40 6.40
N PHE A 109 -12.19 -24.38 6.88
CA PHE A 109 -10.91 -24.74 6.28
C PHE A 109 -11.14 -25.77 5.17
N LEU A 110 -10.86 -25.39 3.92
CA LEU A 110 -10.88 -26.32 2.79
C LEU A 110 -9.47 -26.92 2.64
N LEU A 111 -9.25 -28.08 3.27
CA LEU A 111 -7.95 -28.78 3.23
C LEU A 111 -7.53 -29.12 1.80
N ASP A 112 -8.49 -29.47 0.93
CA ASP A 112 -8.21 -29.88 -0.46
C ASP A 112 -7.68 -28.73 -1.34
N HIS A 113 -8.06 -27.49 -1.01
CA HIS A 113 -7.65 -26.29 -1.76
C HIS A 113 -6.68 -25.40 -0.98
N ASN A 114 -6.26 -25.82 0.22
CA ASN A 114 -5.43 -25.04 1.14
C ASN A 114 -5.96 -23.59 1.30
N ALA A 115 -7.28 -23.45 1.36
CA ALA A 115 -7.99 -22.18 1.38
C ALA A 115 -8.84 -22.08 2.65
N VAL A 116 -8.97 -20.85 3.16
CA VAL A 116 -9.87 -20.54 4.26
C VAL A 116 -11.07 -19.83 3.69
N LYS A 117 -12.25 -20.42 3.89
CA LYS A 117 -13.52 -19.87 3.48
C LYS A 117 -14.13 -19.09 4.62
N PHE A 118 -14.55 -17.88 4.31
CA PHE A 118 -15.22 -16.97 5.22
C PHE A 118 -16.72 -16.95 4.86
N LEU A 119 -17.57 -17.25 5.84
CA LEU A 119 -19.02 -17.37 5.73
C LEU A 119 -19.67 -16.19 6.46
N GLY A 120 -20.19 -15.22 5.71
CA GLY A 120 -20.85 -14.04 6.27
C GLY A 120 -19.90 -12.89 6.61
N ALA A 121 -20.38 -11.97 7.44
CA ALA A 121 -19.60 -10.80 7.85
C ALA A 121 -18.56 -11.18 8.91
N ILE A 122 -17.31 -10.82 8.67
CA ILE A 122 -16.19 -11.07 9.58
C ILE A 122 -15.41 -9.78 9.76
N ASP A 123 -15.10 -9.49 11.01
CA ASP A 123 -14.21 -8.40 11.39
C ASP A 123 -12.80 -8.96 11.61
N LEU A 124 -11.87 -8.58 10.72
CA LEU A 124 -10.47 -8.98 10.76
C LEU A 124 -9.60 -7.73 10.76
N ASP A 125 -8.75 -7.60 11.78
CA ASP A 125 -7.84 -6.45 11.92
C ASP A 125 -6.70 -6.51 10.87
N HIS A 126 -6.02 -7.67 10.75
CA HIS A 126 -4.94 -7.87 9.78
C HIS A 126 -5.09 -9.22 9.07
N VAL A 127 -5.07 -9.19 7.73
CA VAL A 127 -5.08 -10.40 6.88
C VAL A 127 -3.76 -10.50 6.13
N TYR A 128 -2.99 -11.55 6.41
CA TYR A 128 -1.73 -11.81 5.74
C TYR A 128 -1.90 -12.97 4.75
N LYS A 129 -1.82 -12.65 3.45
CA LYS A 129 -1.90 -13.64 2.38
C LYS A 129 -0.59 -13.67 1.59
N ARG A 130 -0.08 -14.87 1.31
CA ARG A 130 1.24 -15.06 0.67
C ARG A 130 1.21 -15.00 -0.85
N ASP A 131 0.10 -15.41 -1.45
CA ASP A 131 -0.10 -15.45 -2.90
C ASP A 131 -0.59 -14.10 -3.46
N GLY A 132 -1.05 -13.18 -2.60
CA GLY A 132 -1.50 -11.85 -2.99
C GLY A 132 -2.79 -11.81 -3.79
N VAL A 133 -3.52 -12.92 -3.88
CA VAL A 133 -4.78 -13.01 -4.63
C VAL A 133 -5.94 -12.85 -3.65
N LEU A 134 -6.95 -12.06 -3.94
CA LEU A 134 -8.18 -12.02 -3.13
C LEU A 134 -9.33 -12.34 -4.06
N GLU A 135 -10.04 -13.42 -3.77
CA GLU A 135 -11.06 -13.98 -4.65
C GLU A 135 -12.37 -14.10 -3.90
N SER A 136 -13.45 -14.00 -4.66
CA SER A 136 -14.81 -14.25 -4.17
C SER A 136 -15.37 -15.52 -4.80
N PHE A 137 -16.52 -15.96 -4.30
CA PHE A 137 -17.28 -17.04 -4.92
C PHE A 137 -17.89 -16.59 -6.25
N GLN A 138 -18.12 -17.56 -7.13
CA GLN A 138 -18.86 -17.35 -8.37
C GLN A 138 -20.21 -16.66 -8.06
N ASP A 139 -20.51 -15.59 -8.79
CA ASP A 139 -21.73 -14.77 -8.68
C ASP A 139 -21.95 -14.04 -7.34
N THR A 140 -20.95 -14.02 -6.44
CA THR A 140 -21.04 -13.28 -5.18
C THR A 140 -19.90 -12.26 -5.10
N PRO A 141 -20.14 -10.94 -5.06
CA PRO A 141 -19.06 -9.97 -4.94
C PRO A 141 -18.45 -9.99 -3.53
N MET A 142 -17.12 -9.95 -3.45
CA MET A 142 -16.41 -9.74 -2.18
C MET A 142 -16.47 -8.26 -1.83
N THR A 143 -16.99 -7.94 -0.65
CA THR A 143 -17.05 -6.57 -0.14
C THR A 143 -16.10 -6.44 1.04
N ILE A 144 -15.16 -5.48 0.95
CA ILE A 144 -14.30 -5.09 2.06
C ILE A 144 -14.72 -3.69 2.48
N SER A 145 -15.17 -3.55 3.72
CA SER A 145 -15.63 -2.28 4.29
C SER A 145 -14.83 -1.95 5.55
N SER A 146 -14.63 -0.66 5.79
CA SER A 146 -14.03 -0.16 7.04
C SER A 146 -14.92 0.94 7.59
N GLU A 147 -15.24 0.85 8.89
CA GLU A 147 -15.98 1.90 9.59
C GLU A 147 -15.00 2.98 10.08
N ASN A 148 -15.08 4.19 9.51
CA ASN A 148 -14.22 5.33 9.85
C ASN A 148 -12.70 5.10 9.69
N GLY A 149 -12.29 4.06 8.97
CA GLY A 149 -10.90 3.71 8.71
C GLY A 149 -10.52 3.72 7.23
N SER A 150 -9.24 3.46 6.96
CA SER A 150 -8.72 3.24 5.62
C SER A 150 -8.39 1.77 5.40
N ILE A 151 -8.79 1.22 4.27
CA ILE A 151 -8.39 -0.12 3.83
C ILE A 151 -7.03 0.01 3.15
N THR A 152 -6.02 -0.69 3.65
CA THR A 152 -4.64 -0.63 3.11
C THR A 152 -4.16 -2.01 2.68
N PHE A 153 -3.74 -2.10 1.43
CA PHE A 153 -3.09 -3.30 0.88
C PHE A 153 -1.59 -3.06 0.83
N ASN A 154 -0.89 -3.75 1.74
CA ASN A 154 0.56 -3.64 1.89
C ASN A 154 1.23 -4.86 1.27
N LEU A 155 2.14 -4.62 0.33
CA LEU A 155 2.96 -5.70 -0.23
C LEU A 155 4.24 -5.80 0.60
N GLN A 156 4.40 -6.91 1.32
CA GLN A 156 5.63 -7.18 2.07
C GLN A 156 6.68 -7.76 1.13
N THR A 157 7.72 -6.97 0.86
CA THR A 157 8.86 -7.42 0.05
C THR A 157 9.84 -8.25 0.90
N ARG A 158 10.69 -9.06 0.25
CA ARG A 158 11.70 -9.93 0.91
C ARG A 158 12.64 -9.18 1.88
N LEU A 159 12.73 -7.85 1.77
CA LEU A 159 13.57 -6.98 2.61
C LEU A 159 12.85 -6.48 3.88
N SER A 160 11.70 -7.07 4.25
CA SER A 160 10.89 -6.64 5.40
C SER A 160 10.39 -5.19 5.34
N ARG A 161 10.42 -4.56 4.16
CA ARG A 161 9.76 -3.28 3.91
C ARG A 161 8.37 -3.56 3.35
N SER A 162 7.34 -3.13 4.08
CA SER A 162 5.97 -3.02 3.60
C SER A 162 5.85 -1.73 2.80
N ASP A 163 5.29 -1.84 1.59
CA ASP A 163 4.93 -0.68 0.78
C ASP A 163 3.44 -0.73 0.49
N ALA A 164 2.73 0.36 0.80
CA ALA A 164 1.29 0.47 0.61
C ALA A 164 1.01 0.69 -0.87
N LYS A 165 0.49 -0.35 -1.53
CA LYS A 165 0.24 -0.32 -2.99
C LYS A 165 -1.15 0.20 -3.32
N LEU A 166 -2.14 -0.10 -2.49
CA LEU A 166 -3.51 0.37 -2.63
C LEU A 166 -4.03 0.85 -1.28
N ILE A 167 -4.54 2.08 -1.25
CA ILE A 167 -5.16 2.71 -0.08
C ILE A 167 -6.54 3.19 -0.49
N VAL A 168 -7.57 2.72 0.21
CA VAL A 168 -8.96 3.16 0.03
C VAL A 168 -9.37 3.86 1.32
N ASN A 169 -9.67 5.16 1.23
CA ASN A 169 -10.11 5.96 2.37
C ASN A 169 -11.30 6.85 1.96
N THR A 170 -11.77 7.68 2.89
CA THR A 170 -12.86 8.64 2.63
C THR A 170 -12.51 9.74 1.63
N SER A 171 -11.21 10.00 1.41
CA SER A 171 -10.75 11.01 0.44
C SER A 171 -10.56 10.45 -0.98
N GLY A 172 -10.57 9.13 -1.16
CA GLY A 172 -10.47 8.47 -2.46
C GLY A 172 -9.70 7.15 -2.46
N VAL A 173 -9.39 6.70 -3.69
CA VAL A 173 -8.63 5.48 -3.96
C VAL A 173 -7.24 5.87 -4.48
N PHE A 174 -6.20 5.43 -3.79
CA PHE A 174 -4.81 5.74 -4.13
C PHE A 174 -4.05 4.46 -4.46
N VAL A 175 -3.51 4.40 -5.67
CA VAL A 175 -2.67 3.30 -6.12
C VAL A 175 -1.25 3.81 -6.34
N LYS A 176 -0.25 3.21 -5.70
CA LYS A 176 1.14 3.68 -5.69
C LYS A 176 2.13 2.55 -5.92
N GLY A 177 3.21 2.84 -6.64
CA GLY A 177 4.34 1.91 -6.82
C GLY A 177 3.96 0.60 -7.51
N VAL A 178 2.98 0.62 -8.41
CA VAL A 178 2.60 -0.50 -9.28
C VAL A 178 3.05 -0.22 -10.70
N SER A 179 3.39 -1.26 -11.45
CA SER A 179 3.74 -1.14 -12.88
C SER A 179 2.51 -0.87 -13.73
N SER A 180 1.39 -1.52 -13.41
CA SER A 180 0.12 -1.39 -14.11
C SER A 180 -1.05 -1.67 -13.16
N LEU A 181 -2.16 -1.00 -13.41
CA LEU A 181 -3.47 -1.23 -12.79
C LEU A 181 -4.46 -1.52 -13.90
N GLN A 182 -5.21 -2.60 -13.77
CA GLN A 182 -6.28 -2.98 -14.68
C GLN A 182 -7.58 -3.15 -13.87
N LEU A 183 -8.65 -2.52 -14.35
CA LEU A 183 -10.00 -2.69 -13.86
C LEU A 183 -10.79 -3.42 -14.95
N VAL A 184 -11.38 -4.53 -14.58
CA VAL A 184 -12.15 -5.41 -15.46
C VAL A 184 -13.60 -5.37 -15.01
N ASP A 185 -14.51 -5.23 -15.96
CA ASP A 185 -15.94 -5.35 -15.70
C ASP A 185 -16.25 -6.82 -15.35
N PRO A 186 -16.85 -7.10 -14.18
CA PRO A 186 -17.13 -8.47 -13.76
C PRO A 186 -18.12 -9.21 -14.69
N ASP A 187 -19.03 -8.50 -15.34
CA ASP A 187 -20.10 -9.14 -16.13
C ASP A 187 -19.64 -9.45 -17.57
N SER A 188 -18.97 -8.50 -18.22
CA SER A 188 -18.49 -8.65 -19.60
C SER A 188 -17.08 -9.26 -19.68
N GLY A 189 -16.28 -9.18 -18.62
CA GLY A 189 -14.87 -9.52 -18.63
C GLY A 189 -14.00 -8.53 -19.41
N GLU A 190 -14.55 -7.40 -19.86
CA GLU A 190 -13.81 -6.39 -20.61
C GLU A 190 -13.01 -5.47 -19.68
N VAL A 191 -11.82 -5.07 -20.13
CA VAL A 191 -10.97 -4.14 -19.37
C VAL A 191 -11.53 -2.72 -19.51
N VAL A 192 -12.17 -2.22 -18.46
CA VAL A 192 -12.75 -0.87 -18.40
C VAL A 192 -11.67 0.20 -18.27
N PHE A 193 -10.60 -0.10 -17.54
CA PHE A 193 -9.50 0.84 -17.32
C PHE A 193 -8.17 0.09 -17.21
N SER A 194 -7.14 0.56 -17.90
CA SER A 194 -5.80 0.00 -17.80
C SER A 194 -4.76 1.10 -17.90
N THR A 195 -3.87 1.22 -16.91
CA THR A 195 -2.76 2.17 -16.98
C THR A 195 -1.64 1.73 -17.92
N ASP A 196 -1.67 0.49 -18.41
CA ASP A 196 -0.69 -0.05 -19.37
C ASP A 196 -1.15 0.11 -20.83
N ALA A 197 -2.41 0.54 -21.03
CA ALA A 197 -2.93 0.73 -22.37
C ALA A 197 -2.25 1.93 -23.06
N PRO A 198 -1.67 1.75 -24.27
CA PRO A 198 -1.03 2.84 -25.00
C PRO A 198 -2.04 3.89 -25.51
N GLU A 199 -3.28 3.47 -25.74
CA GLU A 199 -4.40 4.31 -26.09
C GLU A 199 -5.48 4.14 -25.02
N MET A 200 -5.84 5.23 -24.35
CA MET A 200 -6.83 5.24 -23.29
C MET A 200 -7.92 6.27 -23.61
N ASN A 201 -9.17 5.82 -23.53
CA ASN A 201 -10.30 6.73 -23.48
C ASN A 201 -10.43 7.21 -22.03
N ILE A 202 -10.27 8.52 -21.83
CA ILE A 202 -10.42 9.12 -20.51
C ILE A 202 -11.92 9.20 -20.22
N PRO A 203 -12.43 8.55 -19.15
CA PRO A 203 -13.84 8.61 -18.80
C PRO A 203 -14.23 10.03 -18.38
N ASP A 204 -15.53 10.35 -18.50
CA ASP A 204 -16.06 11.64 -18.08
C ASP A 204 -15.78 11.90 -16.59
N GLY A 205 -15.45 13.14 -16.24
CA GLY A 205 -15.19 13.58 -14.87
C GLY A 205 -13.70 13.68 -14.47
N VAL A 206 -12.77 13.46 -15.41
CA VAL A 206 -11.34 13.73 -15.17
C VAL A 206 -11.02 15.21 -15.36
N ASN A 207 -10.75 15.90 -14.26
CA ASN A 207 -10.45 17.34 -14.27
C ASN A 207 -8.98 17.65 -14.57
N ASN A 208 -8.05 16.76 -14.18
CA ASN A 208 -6.62 16.97 -14.32
C ASN A 208 -5.96 15.75 -14.95
N LEU A 209 -5.19 15.97 -16.01
CA LEU A 209 -4.43 14.92 -16.69
C LEU A 209 -2.93 15.24 -16.62
N LEU A 210 -2.16 14.37 -15.96
CA LEU A 210 -0.70 14.43 -15.96
C LEU A 210 -0.15 13.31 -16.84
N ALA A 211 0.40 13.67 -17.99
CA ALA A 211 0.95 12.72 -18.95
C ALA A 211 2.24 13.25 -19.59
N LYS A 212 3.13 12.35 -20.00
CA LYS A 212 4.37 12.69 -20.72
C LYS A 212 4.12 13.03 -22.18
N GLN A 213 3.14 12.38 -22.80
CA GLN A 213 2.75 12.57 -24.19
C GLN A 213 1.25 12.34 -24.31
N ILE A 214 0.57 13.21 -25.05
CA ILE A 214 -0.86 13.11 -25.34
C ILE A 214 -1.01 13.17 -26.86
N SER A 215 -1.64 12.15 -27.44
CA SER A 215 -2.02 12.12 -28.85
C SER A 215 -3.53 12.17 -28.94
N THR A 216 -4.08 13.30 -29.37
CA THR A 216 -5.53 13.49 -29.49
C THR A 216 -5.85 14.35 -30.71
N LYS A 217 -7.08 14.22 -31.21
CA LYS A 217 -7.60 15.05 -32.30
C LYS A 217 -7.96 16.46 -31.84
N ARG A 218 -8.39 16.62 -30.58
CA ARG A 218 -8.86 17.90 -30.03
C ARG A 218 -8.62 17.97 -28.53
N ILE A 219 -8.21 19.15 -28.07
CA ILE A 219 -8.18 19.54 -26.67
C ILE A 219 -9.06 20.78 -26.56
N SER A 220 -10.02 20.78 -25.62
CA SER A 220 -10.90 21.92 -25.38
C SER A 220 -11.22 22.01 -23.90
N SER A 221 -11.31 23.22 -23.37
CA SER A 221 -11.89 23.45 -22.04
C SER A 221 -13.41 23.26 -22.04
N PRO A 222 -13.99 23.06 -20.85
CA PRO A 222 -15.40 23.34 -20.60
C PRO A 222 -15.77 24.79 -20.94
N ILE A 223 -17.06 25.08 -21.07
CA ILE A 223 -17.56 26.42 -21.44
C ILE A 223 -17.24 27.46 -20.35
N ASP A 224 -17.24 27.05 -19.09
CA ASP A 224 -17.16 27.93 -17.92
C ASP A 224 -15.78 27.90 -17.23
N GLU A 225 -14.78 27.22 -17.82
CA GLU A 225 -13.47 27.02 -17.20
C GLU A 225 -12.31 27.24 -18.19
N ASP A 226 -11.15 27.60 -17.65
CA ASP A 226 -9.94 27.84 -18.44
C ASP A 226 -9.17 26.53 -18.71
N LEU A 227 -8.64 26.38 -19.93
CA LEU A 227 -7.72 25.30 -20.27
C LEU A 227 -6.28 25.70 -19.90
N ILE A 228 -5.70 25.03 -18.91
CA ILE A 228 -4.30 25.26 -18.51
C ILE A 228 -3.42 24.10 -18.94
N ILE A 229 -2.45 24.38 -19.81
CA ILE A 229 -1.41 23.43 -20.20
C ILE A 229 -0.10 23.84 -19.51
N ARG A 230 0.38 23.02 -18.56
CA ARG A 230 1.62 23.27 -17.82
C ARG A 230 2.62 22.13 -18.05
N SER A 231 3.87 22.50 -18.26
CA SER A 231 5.02 21.59 -18.26
C SER A 231 6.12 22.17 -17.39
N GLU A 232 6.85 21.31 -16.67
CA GLU A 232 7.98 21.70 -15.83
C GLU A 232 9.27 21.92 -16.63
N THR A 233 9.34 21.39 -17.85
CA THR A 233 10.58 21.40 -18.66
C THR A 233 10.35 22.03 -20.02
N ALA A 234 9.53 21.39 -20.86
CA ALA A 234 9.17 21.89 -22.17
C ALA A 234 7.78 21.40 -22.56
N ALA A 235 7.02 22.24 -23.28
CA ALA A 235 5.75 21.87 -23.89
C ALA A 235 5.90 21.97 -25.41
N HIS A 236 5.63 20.86 -26.12
CA HIS A 236 5.68 20.81 -27.57
C HIS A 236 4.30 20.47 -28.12
N LEU A 237 3.69 21.43 -28.82
CA LEU A 237 2.44 21.20 -29.55
C LEU A 237 2.76 20.99 -31.03
N ARG A 238 2.47 19.79 -31.54
CA ARG A 238 2.70 19.41 -32.94
C ARG A 238 1.46 18.72 -33.49
N GLY A 239 1.00 19.18 -34.65
CA GLY A 239 -0.04 18.51 -35.44
C GLY A 239 0.53 18.01 -36.76
N ALA A 240 0.03 16.88 -37.25
CA ALA A 240 0.45 16.31 -38.54
C ALA A 240 0.10 17.24 -39.72
N GLU A 241 -1.06 17.91 -39.64
CA GLU A 241 -1.58 18.83 -40.66
C GLU A 241 -1.42 20.30 -40.27
N GLY A 242 -0.71 20.57 -39.17
CA GLY A 242 -0.62 21.89 -38.54
C GLY A 242 -1.38 21.97 -37.22
N THR A 243 -1.26 23.11 -36.55
CA THR A 243 -1.92 23.38 -35.27
C THR A 243 -2.84 24.58 -35.41
N ARG A 244 -4.08 24.45 -34.94
CA ARG A 244 -5.05 25.55 -34.84
C ARG A 244 -5.44 25.72 -33.39
N MET A 245 -5.25 26.93 -32.87
CA MET A 245 -5.63 27.32 -31.52
C MET A 245 -6.63 28.46 -31.61
N GLU A 246 -7.78 28.29 -30.97
CA GLU A 246 -8.87 29.27 -30.95
C GLU A 246 -9.32 29.42 -29.50
N SER A 247 -9.29 30.65 -29.01
CA SER A 247 -9.66 31.01 -27.64
C SER A 247 -10.18 32.44 -27.62
N LYS A 248 -10.96 32.77 -26.59
CA LYS A 248 -11.31 34.16 -26.29
C LYS A 248 -10.05 34.97 -25.96
N GLU A 249 -9.20 34.40 -25.11
CA GLU A 249 -7.90 34.96 -24.72
C GLU A 249 -6.86 33.84 -24.73
N LEU A 250 -5.68 34.13 -25.29
CA LEU A 250 -4.59 33.17 -25.36
C LEU A 250 -3.33 33.77 -24.74
N PHE A 251 -2.86 33.16 -23.66
CA PHE A 251 -1.68 33.59 -22.94
C PHE A 251 -0.61 32.51 -23.01
N TRP A 252 0.55 32.87 -23.59
CA TRP A 252 1.73 32.02 -23.58
C TRP A 252 2.79 32.64 -22.69
N ASN A 253 3.27 31.86 -21.73
CA ASN A 253 4.34 32.25 -20.84
C ASN A 253 5.37 31.12 -20.78
N ALA A 254 6.64 31.49 -20.87
CA ALA A 254 7.77 30.58 -20.75
C ALA A 254 8.92 31.32 -20.06
N ASP A 255 9.68 30.61 -19.22
CA ASP A 255 10.80 31.21 -18.46
C ASP A 255 11.96 31.63 -19.37
N GLN A 256 12.13 30.96 -20.52
CA GLN A 256 13.21 31.22 -21.48
C GLN A 256 12.66 31.67 -22.83
N ASP A 257 12.23 30.71 -23.65
CA ASP A 257 11.93 30.94 -25.05
C ASP A 257 10.57 30.38 -25.47
N ILE A 258 9.91 31.07 -26.40
CA ILE A 258 8.72 30.58 -27.10
C ILE A 258 9.07 30.47 -28.58
N TYR A 259 9.07 29.24 -29.11
CA TYR A 259 9.40 28.96 -30.50
C TYR A 259 8.14 28.71 -31.34
N LEU A 260 7.85 29.62 -32.28
CA LEU A 260 6.83 29.45 -33.31
C LEU A 260 7.51 29.16 -34.64
N LYS A 261 7.40 27.92 -35.13
CA LYS A 261 8.01 27.48 -36.38
C LYS A 261 6.98 26.86 -37.30
N SER A 262 6.97 27.32 -38.56
CA SER A 262 6.30 26.64 -39.67
C SER A 262 7.36 26.16 -40.66
N ILE A 263 7.21 24.92 -41.15
CA ILE A 263 8.16 24.32 -42.11
C ILE A 263 7.81 24.74 -43.54
N ASN A 264 6.54 24.60 -43.93
CA ASN A 264 6.03 24.83 -45.28
C ASN A 264 4.78 25.73 -45.29
N GLY A 265 4.78 26.79 -44.48
CA GLY A 265 3.64 27.70 -44.40
C GLY A 265 3.93 28.94 -43.57
N SER A 266 2.87 29.67 -43.23
CA SER A 266 2.93 30.85 -42.39
C SER A 266 2.51 30.54 -40.95
N VAL A 267 3.13 31.22 -39.99
CA VAL A 267 2.56 31.36 -38.65
C VAL A 267 1.64 32.57 -38.70
N VAL A 268 0.34 32.37 -38.50
CA VAL A 268 -0.65 33.44 -38.48
C VAL A 268 -1.17 33.60 -37.07
N LEU A 269 -0.90 34.78 -36.49
CA LEU A 269 -1.48 35.21 -35.23
C LEU A 269 -2.53 36.26 -35.58
N SER A 270 -3.76 36.08 -35.12
CA SER A 270 -4.86 37.01 -35.38
C SER A 270 -5.72 37.13 -34.13
N GLY A 271 -5.72 38.30 -33.51
CA GLY A 271 -6.54 38.64 -32.36
C GLY A 271 -7.39 39.86 -32.68
N LYS A 272 -8.65 39.87 -32.25
CA LYS A 272 -9.58 41.00 -32.47
C LYS A 272 -9.05 42.31 -31.89
N GLU A 273 -8.41 42.22 -30.72
CA GLU A 273 -7.83 43.36 -30.00
C GLU A 273 -6.32 43.55 -30.27
N GLY A 274 -5.77 42.78 -31.22
CA GLY A 274 -4.36 42.77 -31.54
C GLY A 274 -3.58 41.67 -30.82
N ILE A 275 -2.25 41.71 -31.00
CA ILE A 275 -1.29 40.79 -30.40
C ILE A 275 -0.34 41.62 -29.56
N PHE A 276 -0.20 41.25 -28.29
CA PHE A 276 0.67 41.94 -27.35
C PHE A 276 1.87 41.07 -27.05
N VAL A 277 3.06 41.65 -27.14
CA VAL A 277 4.31 41.01 -26.72
C VAL A 277 4.87 41.88 -25.59
N ASP A 278 5.06 41.29 -24.42
CA ASP A 278 5.67 42.00 -23.30
C ASP A 278 7.17 42.17 -23.56
N VAL A 279 7.55 43.39 -23.93
CA VAL A 279 8.93 43.75 -24.26
C VAL A 279 9.73 44.21 -23.04
N ARG A 280 9.14 44.27 -21.84
CA ARG A 280 9.82 44.76 -20.62
C ARG A 280 11.07 43.96 -20.27
N TYR A 281 11.10 42.68 -20.66
CA TYR A 281 12.20 41.75 -20.40
C TYR A 281 12.99 41.40 -21.66
N LEU A 282 12.65 41.96 -22.83
CA LEU A 282 13.51 41.78 -24.00
C LEU A 282 14.80 42.55 -23.75
N PRO A 283 15.98 41.92 -23.87
CA PRO A 283 17.25 42.62 -23.78
C PRO A 283 17.34 43.58 -24.96
N ILE A 284 16.97 44.83 -24.73
CA ILE A 284 17.18 45.92 -25.69
C ILE A 284 18.70 46.06 -25.79
N ALA A 285 19.24 45.73 -26.97
CA ALA A 285 20.66 45.90 -27.23
C ALA A 285 21.06 47.34 -26.90
N SER A 286 21.86 47.51 -25.85
CA SER A 286 22.38 48.81 -25.47
C SER A 286 23.32 49.31 -26.58
N PRO A 287 23.33 50.61 -26.88
CA PRO A 287 24.28 51.16 -27.83
C PRO A 287 25.68 50.85 -27.31
N LEU A 288 26.45 50.12 -28.12
CA LEU A 288 27.77 49.62 -27.79
C LEU A 288 28.65 50.79 -27.32
N ASN A 289 29.03 50.81 -26.04
CA ASN A 289 30.18 51.61 -25.62
C ASN A 289 31.43 50.96 -26.25
N LYS A 290 32.33 51.79 -26.80
CA LYS A 290 33.45 51.43 -27.69
C LYS A 290 34.47 50.40 -27.15
N SER A 291 34.24 49.76 -26.00
CA SER A 291 35.25 48.96 -25.29
C SER A 291 35.03 47.44 -25.28
N GLU A 292 33.88 46.92 -25.71
CA GLU A 292 33.62 45.47 -25.60
C GLU A 292 33.53 44.77 -26.96
N LYS A 293 34.53 43.91 -27.21
CA LYS A 293 34.81 43.17 -28.46
C LYS A 293 34.02 41.86 -28.60
N TYR A 294 32.86 41.72 -27.97
CA TYR A 294 32.00 40.54 -28.15
C TYR A 294 30.75 40.91 -28.93
N ILE A 295 30.86 40.78 -30.26
CA ILE A 295 29.83 41.17 -31.23
C ILE A 295 28.87 39.99 -31.39
N THR A 296 27.81 39.93 -30.58
CA THR A 296 26.58 39.30 -31.05
C THR A 296 25.90 40.29 -31.99
N GLY A 297 25.60 39.86 -33.22
CA GLY A 297 25.04 40.75 -34.25
C GLY A 297 23.78 41.45 -33.72
N GLN A 298 23.78 42.79 -33.71
CA GLN A 298 22.61 43.56 -33.31
C GLN A 298 21.59 43.54 -34.43
N PHE A 299 20.32 43.27 -34.10
CA PHE A 299 19.22 43.33 -35.06
C PHE A 299 18.19 44.36 -34.62
N LYS A 300 17.61 45.08 -35.59
CA LYS A 300 16.43 45.92 -35.38
C LYS A 300 15.21 45.22 -35.93
N VAL A 301 14.12 45.22 -35.16
CA VAL A 301 12.81 44.78 -35.62
C VAL A 301 12.09 45.99 -36.21
N CYS A 302 11.62 45.84 -37.45
CA CYS A 302 10.96 46.87 -38.23
C CYS A 302 9.54 46.44 -38.58
N VAL A 303 8.63 47.41 -38.66
CA VAL A 303 7.21 47.16 -38.94
C VAL A 303 6.84 47.79 -40.28
N CYS A 304 6.22 47.00 -41.15
CA CYS A 304 5.63 47.46 -42.40
C CYS A 304 4.26 48.08 -42.13
N MET A 305 4.17 49.41 -42.17
CA MET A 305 2.89 50.10 -42.08
C MET A 305 2.24 50.20 -43.48
N PRO A 306 0.90 50.03 -43.62
CA PRO A 306 -0.09 49.76 -42.57
C PRO A 306 -0.31 48.26 -42.27
N GLN A 307 0.37 47.35 -42.98
CA GLN A 307 0.09 45.91 -42.94
C GLN A 307 0.44 45.21 -41.61
N GLY A 308 1.29 45.81 -40.78
CA GLY A 308 1.74 45.24 -39.51
C GLY A 308 2.75 44.09 -39.63
N LYS A 309 3.25 43.77 -40.84
CA LYS A 309 4.28 42.73 -41.03
C LYS A 309 5.59 43.15 -40.33
N LEU A 310 6.19 42.24 -39.57
CA LEU A 310 7.47 42.45 -38.89
C LEU A 310 8.61 41.83 -39.68
N PHE A 311 9.75 42.53 -39.75
CA PHE A 311 10.98 42.00 -40.34
C PHE A 311 12.22 42.45 -39.56
N LYS A 312 13.32 41.70 -39.69
CA LYS A 312 14.58 41.99 -38.99
C LYS A 312 15.60 42.63 -39.93
N VAL A 313 16.36 43.58 -39.41
CA VAL A 313 17.46 44.26 -40.11
C VAL A 313 18.73 44.08 -39.30
N ALA A 314 19.77 43.51 -39.92
CA ALA A 314 21.09 43.42 -39.29
C ALA A 314 21.70 44.83 -39.16
N VAL A 315 22.25 45.15 -37.99
CA VAL A 315 22.96 46.40 -37.72
C VAL A 315 24.46 46.09 -37.64
N PRO A 316 25.24 46.42 -38.69
CA PRO A 316 26.69 46.35 -38.67
C PRO A 316 27.27 47.21 -37.56
N THR A 317 28.35 46.73 -36.94
CA THR A 317 29.06 47.46 -35.89
C THR A 317 29.50 48.85 -36.36
N GLY A 318 29.05 49.89 -35.66
CA GLY A 318 29.42 51.28 -35.92
C GLY A 318 28.51 52.05 -36.88
N GLN A 319 27.50 51.41 -37.48
CA GLN A 319 26.55 52.08 -38.38
C GLN A 319 25.16 52.22 -37.78
N LYS A 320 24.56 53.42 -37.88
CA LYS A 320 23.16 53.66 -37.53
C LYS A 320 22.27 53.27 -38.71
N ILE A 321 21.85 52.01 -38.78
CA ILE A 321 20.86 51.56 -39.77
C ILE A 321 19.44 51.84 -39.28
N THR A 322 18.58 52.36 -40.14
CA THR A 322 17.13 52.52 -39.91
C THR A 322 16.34 51.56 -40.80
N CYS A 323 15.08 51.30 -40.43
CA CYS A 323 14.16 50.43 -41.18
C CYS A 323 13.88 50.87 -42.62
N SER A 324 14.24 52.11 -43.00
CA SER A 324 14.10 52.64 -44.35
C SER A 324 15.26 52.27 -45.29
N HIS A 325 16.37 51.75 -44.78
CA HIS A 325 17.55 51.40 -45.59
C HIS A 325 17.46 50.01 -46.23
N VAL A 326 16.30 49.37 -46.13
CA VAL A 326 16.07 48.00 -46.58
C VAL A 326 15.50 48.07 -47.98
N ASN A 327 15.92 47.17 -48.87
CA ASN A 327 15.46 47.21 -50.24
C ASN A 327 13.94 46.94 -50.31
N MET A 328 13.17 47.99 -50.61
CA MET A 328 11.71 47.97 -50.73
C MET A 328 11.25 47.67 -52.17
N THR A 329 12.14 47.19 -53.05
CA THR A 329 11.84 46.96 -54.47
C THR A 329 11.90 45.48 -54.84
N GLY A 330 10.93 45.03 -55.65
CA GLY A 330 10.86 43.67 -56.19
C GLY A 330 10.54 42.58 -55.15
N ASP A 331 10.95 41.35 -55.45
CA ASP A 331 10.70 40.14 -54.64
C ASP A 331 11.39 40.13 -53.26
N LEU A 332 12.29 41.09 -53.03
CA LEU A 332 13.05 41.24 -51.78
C LEU A 332 12.39 42.23 -50.81
N ASN A 333 11.24 42.81 -51.17
CA ASN A 333 10.53 43.74 -50.30
C ASN A 333 9.89 42.97 -49.12
N PRO A 334 10.33 43.21 -47.87
CA PRO A 334 9.76 42.54 -46.70
C PRO A 334 8.30 42.97 -46.39
N CYS A 335 7.81 44.02 -47.06
CA CYS A 335 6.50 44.61 -46.88
C CYS A 335 5.52 44.34 -48.04
N LEU A 336 5.88 43.51 -49.03
CA LEU A 336 4.93 43.02 -50.04
C LEU A 336 4.21 41.77 -49.53
#